data_AF-A0A178X911-F1
#
_entry.id   AF-A0A178X911-F1
#
_cell.length_a   1.000
_cell.length_b   1.000
_cell.length_c   1.000
_cell.angle_alpha   90.00
_cell.angle_beta   90.00
_cell.angle_gamma   90.00
#
_symmetry.space_group_name_H-M   'P 1'
#
loop_
_entity.id
_entity.type
_entity.pdbx_description
1 polymer ?
#
loop_
_entity_poly.entity_id
_entity_poly.type
_entity_poly.pdbx_seq_one_letter_code
_entity_poly.pdbx_strand_id
1 'polypeptide(L)'
;MHTWRAPDAKGGTHNVEFNSGPNGEQKLITRPVDVATGKLFDDTPPEAIRFADVDGNGYDDYLRVGENGSIHAYFTLPTKDNVPTWDPHLSWAPGVFYGSREKLRMADVDGDGKADYLMVGNKGAVHAYLNKGGRGIGGFEEHRYFVKETGYPGVKSAFRDISGDGKADYIVLYKGGSVRCWLNEGGNL
;
A
#
# COMPACT_ATOMS: atom_id res chain seq x y z
N MET A 1 -26.40 16.17 14.47
CA MET A 1 -24.93 16.16 14.64
C MET A 1 -24.56 17.48 15.29
N HIS A 2 -24.08 17.44 16.54
CA HIS A 2 -23.69 18.66 17.26
C HIS A 2 -22.17 18.62 17.45
N THR A 3 -21.49 19.64 16.94
CA THR A 3 -20.05 19.82 17.16
C THR A 3 -19.86 20.62 18.45
N TRP A 4 -19.05 20.09 19.36
CA TRP A 4 -18.61 20.80 20.56
C TRP A 4 -17.09 20.91 20.56
N ARG A 5 -16.59 22.07 21.00
CA ARG A 5 -15.16 22.28 21.23
C ARG A 5 -14.86 21.97 22.68
N ALA A 6 -14.05 20.96 22.94
CA ALA A 6 -13.51 20.70 24.26
C ALA A 6 -12.04 21.17 24.30
N PRO A 7 -11.62 21.92 25.34
CA PRO A 7 -10.22 22.22 25.57
C PRO A 7 -9.48 20.98 26.09
N ASP A 8 -8.28 20.74 25.58
CA ASP A 8 -7.36 19.75 26.11
C ASP A 8 -6.56 20.29 27.32
N ALA A 9 -5.85 19.40 28.01
CA ALA A 9 -5.06 19.72 29.19
C ALA A 9 -3.85 20.67 28.93
N LYS A 10 -3.60 21.02 27.66
CA LYS A 10 -2.55 21.95 27.22
C LYS A 10 -3.13 23.23 26.57
N GLY A 11 -4.45 23.41 26.61
CA GLY A 11 -5.13 24.60 26.07
C GLY A 11 -5.44 24.55 24.57
N GLY A 12 -5.23 23.42 23.89
CA GLY A 12 -5.68 23.20 22.51
C GLY A 12 -7.17 22.87 22.44
N THR A 13 -7.87 23.27 21.38
CA THR A 13 -9.27 22.85 21.15
C THR A 13 -9.32 21.82 20.04
N HIS A 14 -9.82 20.63 20.33
CA HIS A 14 -10.07 19.59 19.33
C HIS A 14 -11.57 19.43 19.08
N ASN A 15 -11.95 19.17 17.82
CA ASN A 15 -13.31 18.77 17.49
C ASN A 15 -13.50 17.32 17.93
N VAL A 16 -14.42 17.08 18.86
CA VAL A 16 -14.82 15.73 19.28
C VAL A 16 -16.25 15.52 18.81
N GLU A 17 -16.46 14.49 18.01
CA GLU A 17 -17.79 14.11 17.55
C GLU A 17 -18.36 13.00 18.44
N PHE A 18 -19.57 13.22 18.93
CA PHE A 18 -20.35 12.23 19.67
C PHE A 18 -21.55 11.83 18.82
N ASN A 19 -21.85 10.52 18.77
CA ASN A 19 -23.13 10.04 18.25
C ASN A 19 -24.08 9.79 19.42
N SER A 20 -25.33 10.26 19.31
CA SER A 20 -26.36 9.99 20.31
C SER A 20 -26.92 8.58 20.09
N GLY A 21 -26.67 7.66 21.03
CA GLY A 21 -27.36 6.38 21.03
C GLY A 21 -28.87 6.53 21.29
N PRO A 22 -29.68 5.47 21.06
CA PRO A 22 -31.14 5.50 21.23
C PRO A 22 -31.61 5.95 22.63
N ASN A 23 -30.73 5.84 23.62
CA ASN A 23 -31.01 6.13 25.03
C ASN A 23 -30.24 7.34 25.57
N GLY A 24 -29.65 8.18 24.72
CA GLY A 24 -28.92 9.38 25.15
C GLY A 24 -27.54 9.14 25.78
N GLU A 25 -27.03 7.90 25.75
CA GLU A 25 -25.66 7.61 26.17
C GLU A 25 -24.65 8.22 25.19
N GLN A 26 -23.78 9.09 25.71
CA GLN A 26 -22.62 9.60 24.98
C GLN A 26 -21.47 8.61 25.11
N LYS A 27 -21.17 7.87 24.03
CA LYS A 27 -20.05 6.94 24.01
C LYS A 27 -18.83 7.60 23.35
N LEU A 28 -17.70 7.63 24.04
CA LEU A 28 -16.41 8.03 23.47
C LEU A 28 -16.04 7.01 22.37
N ILE A 29 -16.05 7.42 21.11
CA ILE A 29 -15.59 6.58 20.00
C ILE A 29 -14.10 6.84 19.82
N THR A 30 -13.24 5.97 20.37
CA THR A 30 -11.77 6.02 20.17
C THR A 30 -11.32 5.22 18.95
N ARG A 31 -12.09 5.25 17.86
CA ARG A 31 -11.65 4.64 16.58
C ARG A 31 -10.95 5.72 15.75
N PRO A 32 -9.89 5.40 14.99
CA PRO A 32 -9.27 6.35 14.08
C PRO A 32 -10.35 6.89 13.13
N VAL A 33 -10.62 8.18 13.21
CA VAL A 33 -11.57 8.90 12.34
C VAL A 33 -10.82 9.31 11.08
N ASP A 34 -11.40 9.03 9.91
CA ASP A 34 -10.95 9.58 8.63
C ASP A 34 -11.42 11.03 8.49
N VAL A 35 -10.49 11.96 8.31
CA VAL A 35 -10.78 13.40 8.11
C VAL A 35 -11.14 13.72 6.65
N ALA A 36 -10.93 12.78 5.71
CA ALA A 36 -11.13 13.03 4.28
C ALA A 36 -12.58 12.88 3.80
N THR A 37 -13.43 12.10 4.48
CA THR A 37 -14.82 11.87 4.00
C THR A 37 -15.92 11.87 5.07
N GLY A 38 -15.60 11.90 6.36
CA GLY A 38 -16.60 11.74 7.42
C GLY A 38 -17.38 10.41 7.37
N LYS A 39 -16.94 9.47 6.52
CA LYS A 39 -17.41 8.09 6.50
C LYS A 39 -16.29 7.19 6.97
N LEU A 40 -16.67 6.27 7.86
CA LEU A 40 -15.84 5.15 8.28
C LEU A 40 -15.22 4.50 7.04
N PHE A 41 -13.95 4.09 7.11
CA PHE A 41 -13.43 3.10 6.17
C PHE A 41 -14.37 1.88 6.23
N ASP A 42 -15.29 1.76 5.27
CA ASP A 42 -16.15 0.60 5.07
C ASP A 42 -15.29 -0.66 5.16
N ASP A 43 -15.67 -1.61 6.03
CA ASP A 43 -15.39 -3.07 6.13
C ASP A 43 -14.11 -3.66 5.48
N THR A 44 -13.10 -2.85 5.19
CA THR A 44 -11.88 -3.27 4.49
C THR A 44 -10.98 -3.93 5.53
N PRO A 45 -10.73 -5.24 5.42
CA PRO A 45 -10.05 -5.94 6.47
C PRO A 45 -8.54 -5.59 6.43
N PRO A 46 -7.83 -5.61 7.57
CA PRO A 46 -6.43 -5.17 7.63
C PRO A 46 -5.50 -5.84 6.62
N GLU A 47 -5.73 -7.11 6.29
CA GLU A 47 -4.96 -7.87 5.30
C GLU A 47 -5.15 -7.40 3.86
N ALA A 48 -6.16 -6.57 3.58
CA ALA A 48 -6.38 -5.91 2.29
C ALA A 48 -5.63 -4.57 2.19
N ILE A 49 -4.94 -4.12 3.25
CA ILE A 49 -4.25 -2.83 3.24
C ILE A 49 -2.77 -3.01 2.89
N ARG A 50 -2.25 -2.14 2.03
CA ARG A 50 -0.82 -2.00 1.75
C ARG A 50 -0.43 -0.52 1.82
N PHE A 51 0.86 -0.28 2.00
CA PHE A 51 1.49 1.03 1.92
C PHE A 51 2.66 0.95 0.95
N ALA A 52 2.72 1.90 0.02
CA ALA A 52 3.84 2.07 -0.91
C ALA A 52 3.68 3.43 -1.62
N ASP A 53 4.79 4.12 -1.86
CA ASP A 53 4.83 5.31 -2.72
C ASP A 53 4.57 4.90 -4.18
N VAL A 54 3.34 5.10 -4.68
CA VAL A 54 2.95 4.71 -6.05
C VAL A 54 2.83 5.91 -6.99
N ASP A 55 2.87 7.14 -6.49
CA ASP A 55 2.88 8.35 -7.30
C ASP A 55 4.29 8.98 -7.46
N GLY A 56 5.25 8.51 -6.66
CA GLY A 56 6.67 8.89 -6.71
C GLY A 56 6.96 10.20 -5.97
N ASN A 57 6.10 10.59 -5.04
CA ASN A 57 6.21 11.86 -4.34
C ASN A 57 7.06 11.80 -3.05
N GLY A 58 7.55 10.62 -2.69
CA GLY A 58 8.36 10.34 -1.51
C GLY A 58 7.57 9.97 -0.25
N TYR A 59 6.24 9.90 -0.33
CA TYR A 59 5.36 9.45 0.75
C TYR A 59 4.71 8.12 0.38
N ASP A 60 4.62 7.20 1.35
CA ASP A 60 3.83 5.99 1.15
C ASP A 60 2.34 6.34 1.00
N ASP A 61 1.70 5.73 0.00
CA ASP A 61 0.27 5.88 -0.26
C ASP A 61 -0.53 4.77 0.41
N TYR A 62 -1.81 5.04 0.69
CA TYR A 62 -2.72 4.05 1.26
C TYR A 62 -3.38 3.26 0.13
N LEU A 63 -3.21 1.95 0.14
CA LEU A 63 -3.70 1.07 -0.91
C LEU A 63 -4.73 0.09 -0.36
N ARG A 64 -5.91 0.03 -0.99
CA ARG A 64 -6.90 -1.03 -0.75
C ARG A 64 -6.81 -2.08 -1.84
N VAL A 65 -6.50 -3.31 -1.43
CA VAL A 65 -6.23 -4.43 -2.34
C VAL A 65 -7.41 -5.42 -2.37
N GLY A 66 -8.02 -5.58 -3.55
CA GLY A 66 -9.05 -6.58 -3.81
C GLY A 66 -8.52 -8.02 -3.77
N GLU A 67 -9.40 -9.00 -3.65
CA GLU A 67 -9.01 -10.42 -3.57
C GLU A 67 -8.18 -10.89 -4.78
N ASN A 68 -8.50 -10.41 -5.98
CA ASN A 68 -7.76 -10.68 -7.23
C ASN A 68 -6.48 -9.82 -7.38
N GLY A 69 -6.11 -9.06 -6.35
CA GLY A 69 -5.02 -8.11 -6.41
C GLY A 69 -5.33 -6.80 -7.14
N SER A 70 -6.59 -6.44 -7.38
CA SER A 70 -6.94 -5.07 -7.81
C SER A 70 -6.58 -4.06 -6.72
N ILE A 71 -6.37 -2.79 -7.08
CA ILE A 71 -5.96 -1.74 -6.15
C ILE A 71 -6.76 -0.46 -6.39
N HIS A 72 -7.34 0.07 -5.32
CA HIS A 72 -7.68 1.49 -5.21
C HIS A 72 -6.54 2.18 -4.43
N ALA A 73 -5.93 3.19 -5.03
CA ALA A 73 -4.87 3.96 -4.40
C ALA A 73 -5.42 5.28 -3.86
N TYR A 74 -4.85 5.76 -2.77
CA TYR A 74 -5.17 7.03 -2.15
C TYR A 74 -3.83 7.72 -1.94
N PHE A 75 -3.51 8.70 -2.80
CA PHE A 75 -2.19 9.32 -2.82
C PHE A 75 -2.05 10.27 -1.64
N THR A 76 -0.97 10.13 -0.88
CA THR A 76 -0.65 10.97 0.26
C THR A 76 -0.15 12.31 -0.26
N LEU A 77 -0.91 13.37 -0.02
CA LEU A 77 -0.45 14.73 -0.30
C LEU A 77 0.43 15.26 0.85
N PRO A 78 1.35 16.20 0.58
CA PRO A 78 2.17 16.82 1.62
C PRO A 78 1.33 17.30 2.79
N THR A 79 1.69 16.84 3.98
CA THR A 79 0.90 17.14 5.18
C THR A 79 0.91 18.63 5.48
N LYS A 80 -0.27 19.18 5.78
CA LYS A 80 -0.39 20.47 6.46
C LYS A 80 -0.76 20.19 7.90
N ASP A 81 -0.05 20.79 8.86
CA ASP A 81 -0.31 20.63 10.30
C ASP A 81 -0.26 19.16 10.80
N ASN A 82 0.59 18.31 10.19
CA ASN A 82 0.72 16.86 10.48
C ASN A 82 -0.55 16.03 10.23
N VAL A 83 -1.48 16.52 9.40
CA VAL A 83 -2.66 15.77 8.98
C VAL A 83 -2.48 15.32 7.52
N PRO A 84 -2.38 14.00 7.26
CA PRO A 84 -2.38 13.49 5.89
C PRO A 84 -3.68 13.85 5.17
N THR A 85 -3.55 14.34 3.93
CA THR A 85 -4.67 14.49 3.00
C THR A 85 -4.49 13.48 1.88
N TRP A 86 -5.59 12.92 1.40
CA TRP A 86 -5.57 11.81 0.45
C TRP A 86 -6.27 12.21 -0.86
N ASP A 87 -5.62 11.99 -2.00
CA ASP A 87 -6.22 12.11 -3.32
C ASP A 87 -6.66 10.72 -3.82
N PRO A 88 -7.96 10.43 -4.00
CA PRO A 88 -8.41 9.09 -4.37
C PRO A 88 -8.19 8.78 -5.86
N HIS A 89 -7.40 7.75 -6.13
CA HIS A 89 -7.19 7.14 -7.45
C HIS A 89 -7.83 5.75 -7.49
N LEU A 90 -9.14 5.72 -7.77
CA LEU A 90 -9.91 4.48 -7.77
C LEU A 90 -9.60 3.63 -9.01
N SER A 91 -9.58 2.31 -8.84
CA SER A 91 -9.26 1.34 -9.89
C SER A 91 -7.88 1.60 -10.52
N TRP A 92 -6.94 2.07 -9.70
CA TRP A 92 -5.56 2.33 -10.08
C TRP A 92 -4.91 1.10 -10.72
N ALA A 93 -5.12 -0.08 -10.13
CA ALA A 93 -4.80 -1.35 -10.78
C ALA A 93 -6.06 -2.24 -10.87
N PRO A 94 -6.43 -2.76 -12.04
CA PRO A 94 -7.57 -3.67 -12.18
C PRO A 94 -7.30 -5.07 -11.58
N GLY A 95 -6.05 -5.34 -11.19
CA GLY A 95 -5.58 -6.67 -10.82
C GLY A 95 -5.26 -7.51 -12.06
N VAL A 96 -4.83 -8.74 -11.83
CA VAL A 96 -4.51 -9.69 -12.91
C VAL A 96 -5.30 -10.97 -12.73
N PHE A 97 -5.74 -11.61 -13.81
CA PHE A 97 -6.74 -12.70 -13.74
C PHE A 97 -6.28 -13.93 -12.94
N TYR A 98 -4.97 -14.13 -12.79
CA TYR A 98 -4.35 -15.22 -12.03
C TYR A 98 -3.78 -14.75 -10.68
N GLY A 99 -3.97 -13.48 -10.36
CA GLY A 99 -3.41 -12.81 -9.20
C GLY A 99 -4.25 -13.00 -7.95
N SER A 100 -3.64 -12.71 -6.81
CA SER A 100 -4.36 -12.57 -5.55
C SER A 100 -3.67 -11.58 -4.63
N ARG A 101 -4.40 -11.05 -3.64
CA ARG A 101 -3.84 -10.10 -2.66
C ARG A 101 -2.64 -10.66 -1.88
N GLU A 102 -2.58 -11.98 -1.68
CA GLU A 102 -1.53 -12.66 -0.91
C GLU A 102 -0.23 -12.76 -1.72
N LYS A 103 -0.35 -12.79 -3.05
CA LYS A 103 0.76 -12.88 -3.99
C LYS A 103 1.29 -11.51 -4.41
N LEU A 104 0.51 -10.46 -4.22
CA LEU A 104 0.89 -9.09 -4.53
C LEU A 104 2.03 -8.59 -3.63
N ARG A 105 3.05 -7.98 -4.23
CA ARG A 105 4.05 -7.14 -3.56
C ARG A 105 4.11 -5.80 -4.29
N MET A 106 4.47 -4.76 -3.53
CA MET A 106 4.72 -3.41 -4.04
C MET A 106 6.19 -3.07 -3.77
N ALA A 107 6.94 -2.71 -4.80
CA ALA A 107 8.33 -2.27 -4.67
C ALA A 107 8.78 -1.61 -5.98
N ASP A 108 9.63 -0.59 -5.90
CA ASP A 108 10.28 0.01 -7.08
C ASP A 108 11.36 -0.94 -7.61
N VAL A 109 11.13 -1.63 -8.72
CA VAL A 109 12.10 -2.57 -9.32
C VAL A 109 12.78 -2.00 -10.56
N ASP A 110 12.35 -0.85 -11.08
CA ASP A 110 13.00 -0.22 -12.23
C ASP A 110 13.82 1.03 -11.87
N GLY A 111 13.70 1.51 -10.63
CA GLY A 111 14.47 2.61 -10.04
C GLY A 111 13.92 3.98 -10.40
N ASP A 112 12.65 4.08 -10.79
CA ASP A 112 12.03 5.34 -11.21
C ASP A 112 11.38 6.14 -10.07
N GLY A 113 11.52 5.64 -8.84
CA GLY A 113 10.99 6.22 -7.61
C GLY A 113 9.54 5.87 -7.33
N LYS A 114 8.87 5.05 -8.16
CA LYS A 114 7.50 4.58 -7.93
C LYS A 114 7.50 3.09 -7.63
N ALA A 115 6.64 2.68 -6.70
CA ALA A 115 6.42 1.28 -6.44
C ALA A 115 5.70 0.61 -7.62
N ASP A 116 6.25 -0.52 -8.05
CA ASP A 116 5.69 -1.37 -9.09
C ASP A 116 4.77 -2.45 -8.52
N TYR A 117 3.91 -2.98 -9.37
CA TYR A 117 3.00 -4.06 -9.03
C TYR A 117 3.65 -5.41 -9.35
N LEU A 118 3.93 -6.21 -8.32
CA LEU A 118 4.62 -7.49 -8.46
C LEU A 118 3.72 -8.65 -8.07
N MET A 119 3.54 -9.61 -8.98
CA MET A 119 2.75 -10.82 -8.73
C MET A 119 3.68 -12.02 -8.54
N VAL A 120 3.78 -12.49 -7.29
CA VAL A 120 4.68 -13.58 -6.92
C VAL A 120 3.97 -14.93 -6.96
N GLY A 121 4.48 -15.84 -7.78
CA GLY A 121 4.04 -17.22 -7.88
C GLY A 121 4.43 -18.06 -6.66
N ASN A 122 3.76 -19.18 -6.47
CA ASN A 122 3.95 -20.06 -5.30
C ASN A 122 5.39 -20.56 -5.13
N LYS A 123 6.15 -20.66 -6.23
CA LYS A 123 7.55 -21.10 -6.26
C LYS A 123 8.54 -19.97 -6.55
N GLY A 124 8.15 -18.73 -6.27
CA GLY A 124 9.04 -17.58 -6.26
C GLY A 124 9.26 -16.90 -7.60
N ALA A 125 8.65 -17.39 -8.69
CA ALA A 125 8.61 -16.66 -9.96
C ALA A 125 7.85 -15.34 -9.80
N VAL A 126 8.24 -14.30 -10.53
CA VAL A 126 7.66 -12.95 -10.41
C VAL A 126 7.27 -12.44 -11.79
N HIS A 127 6.04 -11.97 -11.93
CA HIS A 127 5.64 -11.08 -13.02
C HIS A 127 5.60 -9.66 -12.47
N ALA A 128 6.37 -8.76 -13.08
CA ALA A 128 6.38 -7.34 -12.72
C ALA A 128 5.48 -6.56 -13.69
N TYR A 129 4.80 -5.56 -13.15
CA TYR A 129 4.01 -4.59 -13.89
C TYR A 129 4.54 -3.23 -13.46
N LEU A 130 5.41 -2.65 -14.29
CA LEU A 130 6.15 -1.43 -13.97
C LEU A 130 5.22 -0.22 -14.04
N ASN A 131 5.19 0.57 -12.98
CA ASN A 131 4.31 1.71 -12.82
C ASN A 131 4.88 2.96 -13.50
N LYS A 132 4.40 3.24 -14.72
CA LYS A 132 4.76 4.42 -15.52
C LYS A 132 3.90 5.66 -15.21
N GLY A 133 3.25 5.71 -14.05
CA GLY A 133 2.56 6.91 -13.55
C GLY A 133 1.31 7.32 -14.32
N GLY A 134 0.67 6.39 -15.03
CA GLY A 134 -0.58 6.69 -15.72
C GLY A 134 -1.72 7.03 -14.75
N ARG A 135 -2.57 7.98 -15.13
CA ARG A 135 -3.72 8.41 -14.31
C ARG A 135 -4.86 7.39 -14.45
N GLY A 136 -4.88 6.34 -13.63
CA GLY A 136 -5.98 5.35 -13.56
C GLY A 136 -5.65 3.99 -14.19
N ILE A 137 -6.58 3.43 -14.98
CA ILE A 137 -6.55 2.05 -15.55
C ILE A 137 -5.45 1.78 -16.60
N GLY A 138 -4.43 2.63 -16.70
CA GLY A 138 -3.34 2.51 -17.66
C GLY A 138 -2.08 3.12 -17.09
N GLY A 139 -0.93 2.71 -17.64
CA GLY A 139 0.38 3.12 -17.15
C GLY A 139 1.23 1.99 -16.60
N PHE A 140 0.81 0.73 -16.74
CA PHE A 140 1.66 -0.41 -16.39
C PHE A 140 2.34 -1.01 -17.61
N GLU A 141 3.65 -1.25 -17.52
CA GLU A 141 4.41 -2.01 -18.49
C GLU A 141 4.65 -3.43 -17.97
N GLU A 142 4.17 -4.46 -18.68
CA GLU A 142 4.28 -5.85 -18.22
C GLU A 142 5.67 -6.44 -18.54
N HIS A 143 6.34 -6.96 -17.50
CA HIS A 143 7.59 -7.69 -17.56
C HIS A 143 7.38 -9.11 -17.01
N ARG A 144 7.09 -10.05 -17.91
CA ARG A 144 6.81 -11.43 -17.50
C ARG A 144 8.09 -12.18 -17.17
N TYR A 145 8.04 -13.00 -16.11
CA TYR A 145 9.20 -13.74 -15.61
C TYR A 145 10.36 -12.81 -15.27
N PHE A 146 10.03 -11.65 -14.67
CA PHE A 146 11.00 -10.71 -14.13
C PHE A 146 11.98 -11.40 -13.18
N VAL A 147 11.46 -12.35 -12.38
CA VAL A 147 12.26 -13.39 -11.72
C VAL A 147 11.75 -14.75 -12.20
N LYS A 148 12.65 -15.59 -12.70
CA LYS A 148 12.33 -17.00 -13.01
C LYS A 148 11.97 -17.80 -11.75
N GLU A 149 11.36 -18.96 -11.94
CA GLU A 149 11.03 -19.85 -10.82
C GLU A 149 12.29 -20.21 -10.02
N THR A 150 12.34 -19.79 -8.75
CA THR A 150 13.50 -19.98 -7.88
C THR A 150 13.43 -21.29 -7.09
N GLY A 151 12.26 -21.93 -7.07
CA GLY A 151 11.96 -23.11 -6.26
C GLY A 151 11.67 -22.78 -4.78
N TYR A 152 11.77 -21.51 -4.38
CA TYR A 152 11.46 -21.07 -3.02
C TYR A 152 9.99 -20.66 -2.89
N PRO A 153 9.35 -20.88 -1.72
CA PRO A 153 7.97 -20.44 -1.51
C PRO A 153 7.81 -18.92 -1.69
N GLY A 154 6.92 -18.50 -2.60
CA GLY A 154 6.69 -17.08 -2.90
C GLY A 154 6.27 -16.24 -1.69
N VAL A 155 5.58 -16.85 -0.72
CA VAL A 155 5.20 -16.18 0.54
C VAL A 155 6.40 -15.72 1.38
N LYS A 156 7.60 -16.26 1.12
CA LYS A 156 8.86 -15.86 1.77
C LYS A 156 9.59 -14.74 1.03
N SER A 157 9.05 -14.29 -0.09
CA SER A 157 9.68 -13.23 -0.89
C SER A 157 9.44 -11.85 -0.29
N ALA A 158 10.48 -11.03 -0.34
CA ALA A 158 10.47 -9.60 -0.09
C ALA A 158 11.27 -8.90 -1.20
N PHE A 159 11.00 -7.61 -1.37
CA PHE A 159 11.67 -6.76 -2.36
C PHE A 159 12.14 -5.49 -1.69
N ARG A 160 13.45 -5.26 -1.62
CA ARG A 160 14.05 -4.07 -0.98
C ARG A 160 15.39 -3.78 -1.64
N ASP A 161 15.73 -2.50 -1.76
CA ASP A 161 17.05 -2.07 -2.22
C ASP A 161 18.09 -2.36 -1.12
N ILE A 162 18.80 -3.49 -1.27
CA ILE A 162 19.91 -3.88 -0.40
C ILE A 162 21.24 -3.43 -1.01
N SER A 163 21.28 -3.30 -2.34
CA SER A 163 22.46 -2.89 -3.08
C SER A 163 22.79 -1.39 -2.92
N GLY A 164 21.78 -0.56 -2.66
CA GLY A 164 21.85 0.89 -2.61
C GLY A 164 21.80 1.57 -3.99
N ASP A 165 21.34 0.87 -5.03
CA ASP A 165 21.30 1.38 -6.41
C ASP A 165 19.95 2.03 -6.80
N GLY A 166 19.01 2.09 -5.86
CA GLY A 166 17.67 2.64 -6.05
C GLY A 166 16.65 1.63 -6.57
N LYS A 167 17.03 0.37 -6.83
CA LYS A 167 16.12 -0.69 -7.28
C LYS A 167 15.93 -1.73 -6.21
N ALA A 168 14.71 -2.22 -6.08
CA ALA A 168 14.42 -3.30 -5.17
C ALA A 168 15.01 -4.63 -5.66
N ASP A 169 15.77 -5.28 -4.78
CA ASP A 169 16.35 -6.60 -4.96
C ASP A 169 15.38 -7.70 -4.53
N TYR A 170 15.51 -8.90 -5.11
CA TYR A 170 14.68 -10.05 -4.73
C TYR A 170 15.28 -10.80 -3.54
N ILE A 171 14.52 -10.93 -2.46
CA ILE A 171 14.96 -11.53 -1.20
C ILE A 171 14.06 -12.69 -0.82
N VAL A 172 14.66 -13.82 -0.41
CA VAL A 172 13.96 -14.92 0.27
C VAL A 172 14.33 -14.92 1.75
N LEU A 173 13.31 -14.82 2.60
CA LEU A 173 13.42 -14.85 4.06
C LEU A 173 13.23 -16.28 4.59
N TYR A 174 14.22 -16.79 5.31
CA TYR A 174 14.16 -18.09 5.96
C TYR A 174 13.70 -17.98 7.41
N LYS A 175 13.27 -19.12 7.95
CA LYS A 175 12.97 -19.23 9.38
C LYS A 175 14.27 -18.97 10.17
N GLY A 176 14.19 -18.12 11.19
CA GLY A 176 15.37 -17.71 11.97
C GLY A 176 16.08 -16.47 11.43
N GLY A 177 15.54 -15.81 10.38
CA GLY A 177 15.99 -14.49 9.94
C GLY A 177 17.15 -14.50 8.94
N SER A 178 17.65 -15.66 8.52
CA SER A 178 18.60 -15.71 7.41
C SER A 178 17.92 -15.32 6.10
N VAL A 179 18.71 -14.75 5.18
CA VAL A 179 18.25 -14.26 3.89
C VAL A 179 19.08 -14.84 2.76
N ARG A 180 18.46 -15.00 1.59
CA ARG A 180 19.14 -15.09 0.31
C ARG A 180 18.65 -13.95 -0.57
N CYS A 181 19.58 -13.22 -1.18
CA CYS A 181 19.28 -12.06 -2.00
C CYS A 181 19.84 -12.26 -3.40
N TRP A 182 19.12 -11.75 -4.39
CA TRP A 182 19.55 -11.62 -5.78
C TRP A 182 19.45 -10.15 -6.15
N LEU A 183 20.56 -9.59 -6.62
CA LEU A 183 20.64 -8.16 -6.93
C LEU A 183 19.96 -7.86 -8.26
N ASN A 184 19.17 -6.80 -8.30
CA ASN A 184 18.48 -6.36 -9.50
C ASN A 184 19.39 -5.43 -10.34
N GLU A 185 20.20 -6.02 -11.21
CA GLU A 185 21.16 -5.27 -12.03
C GLU A 185 20.55 -4.64 -13.31
N GLY A 186 19.20 -4.55 -13.42
CA GLY A 186 18.53 -3.97 -14.59
C GLY A 186 18.43 -4.87 -15.83
N GLY A 187 18.64 -6.18 -15.65
CA GLY A 187 18.38 -7.22 -16.65
C GLY A 187 17.68 -8.41 -15.99
N ASN A 188 16.75 -9.05 -16.72
CA ASN A 188 15.89 -10.15 -16.24
C ASN A 188 16.63 -11.15 -15.31
N LEU A 189 16.11 -11.33 -14.09
CA LEU A 189 16.59 -12.32 -13.10
C LEU A 189 16.22 -13.76 -13.49
#